data_AF-A0A935T7B9-F1
#
_entry.id   AF-A0A935T7B9-F1
#
_cell.length_a   1.000
_cell.length_b   1.000
_cell.length_c   1.000
_cell.angle_alpha   90.00
_cell.angle_beta   90.00
_cell.angle_gamma   90.00
#
_symmetry.space_group_name_H-M   'P 1'
#
loop_
_entity.id
_entity.type
_entity.pdbx_description
1 polymer ?
#
loop_
_entity_poly.entity_id
_entity_poly.type
_entity_poly.pdbx_seq_one_letter_code
_entity_poly.pdbx_strand_id
1 'polypeptide(L)'
;MSPLTLRNFAGQCGFVPPPWIGEAIASQRTFSRNYVNAMNLDSDTRRKARRFIRLIDGGVSDNLGVRGPFESTLLQRAPSEVEREELGPLRHMVLVLVNAATAPEVEWEAIDAAPALFDIIDQTTTVQINRYTLETIELLRATFESWQEVAATFSEPVGFHLVEVDFTKPADPAERLYLNSLPTSFRLDDEAVDRLRAAGRDSLEADPEFRALVESLGGRSRPVGAE
;
A
#
# COMPACT_ATOMS: atom_id res chain seq x y z
N MET A 1 -18.82 3.70 7.85
CA MET A 1 -18.60 4.30 6.51
C MET A 1 -19.81 4.06 5.62
N SER A 2 -20.27 5.06 4.87
CA SER A 2 -21.44 4.92 3.98
C SER A 2 -20.98 4.59 2.55
N PRO A 3 -21.45 3.50 1.93
CA PRO A 3 -21.06 3.14 0.56
C PRO A 3 -21.57 4.18 -0.44
N LEU A 4 -20.75 4.48 -1.44
CA LEU A 4 -21.09 5.42 -2.51
C LEU A 4 -21.70 4.65 -3.69
N THR A 5 -22.88 5.08 -4.16
CA THR A 5 -23.54 4.45 -5.30
C THR A 5 -23.48 5.37 -6.51
N LEU A 6 -22.74 4.94 -7.54
CA LEU A 6 -22.64 5.61 -8.83
C LEU A 6 -23.61 4.98 -9.83
N ARG A 7 -24.23 5.80 -10.66
CA ARG A 7 -24.97 5.31 -11.83
C ARG A 7 -23.98 5.03 -12.95
N ASN A 8 -24.09 3.85 -13.58
CA ASN A 8 -23.23 3.48 -14.68
C ASN A 8 -23.73 4.10 -16.01
N PHE A 9 -22.88 4.89 -16.66
CA PHE A 9 -23.14 5.52 -17.96
C PHE A 9 -22.32 4.91 -19.11
N ALA A 10 -21.74 3.72 -18.92
CA ALA A 10 -20.95 3.03 -19.95
C ALA A 10 -21.65 2.99 -21.32
N GLY A 11 -20.86 3.19 -22.37
CA GLY A 11 -21.32 3.28 -23.76
C GLY A 11 -21.81 4.68 -24.19
N GLN A 12 -21.69 5.71 -23.35
CA GLN A 12 -22.12 7.09 -23.69
C GLN A 12 -20.97 8.04 -24.03
N CYS A 13 -19.72 7.66 -23.77
CA CYS A 13 -18.53 8.52 -23.95
C CYS A 13 -17.49 7.98 -24.93
N GLY A 14 -17.84 6.97 -25.75
CA GLY A 14 -16.91 6.40 -26.74
C GLY A 14 -15.66 5.73 -26.16
N PHE A 15 -15.69 5.35 -24.86
CA PHE A 15 -14.58 4.68 -24.21
C PHE A 15 -14.23 3.35 -24.92
N VAL A 16 -12.96 3.19 -25.27
CA VAL A 16 -12.40 1.97 -25.84
C VAL A 16 -11.49 1.34 -24.80
N PRO A 17 -11.77 0.10 -24.34
CA PRO A 17 -10.90 -0.59 -23.41
C PRO A 17 -9.48 -0.78 -23.98
N PRO A 18 -8.43 -0.68 -23.15
CA PRO A 18 -7.07 -1.01 -23.57
C PRO A 18 -6.94 -2.45 -24.10
N PRO A 19 -6.03 -2.73 -25.06
CA PRO A 19 -5.89 -4.05 -25.70
C PRO A 19 -5.68 -5.22 -24.73
N TRP A 20 -4.91 -5.00 -23.66
CA TRP A 20 -4.58 -6.03 -22.67
C TRP A 20 -5.82 -6.67 -22.03
N ILE A 21 -6.95 -5.96 -21.93
CA ILE A 21 -8.19 -6.49 -21.35
C ILE A 21 -8.74 -7.62 -22.24
N GLY A 22 -8.79 -7.39 -23.55
CA GLY A 22 -9.23 -8.39 -24.52
C GLY A 22 -8.30 -9.60 -24.57
N GLU A 23 -6.99 -9.36 -24.57
CA GLU A 23 -5.96 -10.40 -24.57
C GLU A 23 -6.03 -11.27 -23.31
N ALA A 24 -6.16 -10.64 -22.14
CA ALA A 24 -6.27 -11.35 -20.88
C ALA A 24 -7.52 -12.22 -20.82
N ILE A 25 -8.69 -11.72 -21.26
CA ILE A 25 -9.94 -12.51 -21.32
C ILE A 25 -9.80 -13.67 -22.32
N ALA A 26 -9.20 -13.42 -23.49
CA ALA A 26 -9.00 -14.44 -24.51
C ALA A 26 -8.05 -15.56 -24.06
N SER A 27 -7.10 -15.26 -23.15
CA SER A 27 -6.17 -16.27 -22.61
C SER A 27 -6.85 -17.42 -21.87
N GLN A 28 -8.08 -17.20 -21.36
CA GLN A 28 -8.85 -18.16 -20.55
C GLN A 28 -8.10 -18.73 -19.33
N ARG A 29 -7.02 -18.07 -18.88
CA ARG A 29 -6.33 -18.42 -17.64
C ARG A 29 -7.14 -17.93 -16.45
N THR A 30 -8.22 -18.62 -16.12
CA THR A 30 -9.26 -18.19 -15.16
C THR A 30 -8.74 -17.90 -13.74
N PHE A 31 -7.63 -18.53 -13.35
CA PHE A 31 -6.97 -18.30 -12.06
C PHE A 31 -5.83 -17.26 -12.12
N SER A 32 -5.59 -16.64 -13.28
CA SER A 32 -4.59 -15.59 -13.40
C SER A 32 -5.15 -14.25 -12.96
N ARG A 33 -4.32 -13.46 -12.26
CA ARG A 33 -4.66 -12.10 -11.81
C ARG A 33 -5.12 -11.21 -12.97
N ASN A 34 -4.40 -11.24 -14.09
CA ASN A 34 -4.72 -10.42 -15.27
C ASN A 34 -6.09 -10.77 -15.85
N TYR A 35 -6.46 -12.06 -15.90
CA TYR A 35 -7.78 -12.49 -16.35
C TYR A 35 -8.90 -11.97 -15.42
N VAL A 36 -8.73 -12.11 -14.10
CA VAL A 36 -9.72 -11.66 -13.12
C VAL A 36 -9.90 -10.14 -13.19
N ASN A 37 -8.81 -9.39 -13.25
CA ASN A 37 -8.84 -7.94 -13.36
C ASN A 37 -9.51 -7.48 -14.68
N ALA A 38 -9.17 -8.13 -15.80
CA ALA A 38 -9.79 -7.84 -17.09
C ALA A 38 -11.29 -8.13 -17.10
N MET A 39 -11.72 -9.26 -16.52
CA MET A 39 -13.14 -9.60 -16.39
C MET A 39 -13.91 -8.59 -15.52
N ASN A 40 -13.31 -8.13 -14.43
CA ASN A 40 -13.91 -7.10 -13.58
C ASN A 40 -14.10 -5.78 -14.34
N LEU A 41 -13.06 -5.29 -15.03
CA LEU A 41 -13.13 -4.06 -15.83
C LEU A 41 -14.10 -4.18 -17.01
N ASP A 42 -14.07 -5.29 -17.75
CA ASP A 42 -15.01 -5.54 -18.84
C ASP A 42 -16.46 -5.53 -18.34
N SER A 43 -16.72 -6.09 -17.16
CA SER A 43 -18.06 -6.15 -16.61
C SER A 43 -18.66 -4.76 -16.34
N ASP A 44 -17.85 -3.74 -16.08
CA ASP A 44 -18.31 -2.36 -15.88
C ASP A 44 -18.76 -1.70 -17.18
N THR A 45 -18.33 -2.19 -18.34
CA THR A 45 -18.83 -1.76 -19.65
C THR A 45 -20.28 -2.24 -19.90
N ARG A 46 -20.72 -3.30 -19.19
CA ARG A 46 -22.02 -3.96 -19.39
C ARG A 46 -23.15 -3.22 -18.68
N ARG A 47 -23.45 -1.99 -19.10
CA ARG A 47 -24.46 -1.09 -18.50
C ARG A 47 -25.80 -1.75 -18.13
N LYS A 48 -26.33 -2.66 -19.00
CA LYS A 48 -27.60 -3.35 -18.75
C LYS A 48 -27.53 -4.30 -17.54
N ALA A 49 -26.40 -4.98 -17.37
CA ALA A 49 -26.17 -5.90 -16.26
C ALA A 49 -25.71 -5.16 -14.99
N ARG A 50 -24.87 -4.12 -15.13
CA ARG A 50 -24.34 -3.29 -14.04
C ARG A 50 -24.86 -1.86 -14.12
N ARG A 51 -26.12 -1.63 -13.75
CA ARG A 51 -26.74 -0.28 -13.77
C ARG A 51 -26.19 0.67 -12.70
N PHE A 52 -25.71 0.13 -11.59
CA PHE A 52 -25.14 0.87 -10.48
C PHE A 52 -23.81 0.24 -10.08
N ILE A 53 -22.83 1.08 -9.78
CA ILE A 53 -21.53 0.70 -9.23
C ILE A 53 -21.53 1.13 -7.76
N ARG A 54 -21.21 0.20 -6.86
CA ARG A 54 -21.12 0.48 -5.43
C ARG A 54 -19.65 0.51 -5.05
N LEU A 55 -19.21 1.65 -4.55
CA LEU A 55 -17.86 1.85 -4.05
C LEU A 55 -17.92 1.80 -2.53
N ILE A 56 -17.02 1.00 -1.97
CA ILE A 56 -16.75 0.92 -0.54
C ILE A 56 -15.36 1.51 -0.35
N ASP A 57 -15.12 2.08 0.82
CA ASP A 57 -13.82 2.61 1.18
C ASP A 57 -12.73 1.52 1.07
N GLY A 58 -11.57 1.91 0.54
CA GLY A 58 -10.40 1.04 0.39
C GLY A 58 -9.86 0.54 1.72
N GLY A 59 -10.07 1.29 2.81
CA GLY A 59 -9.63 0.93 4.16
C GLY A 59 -10.23 -0.38 4.70
N VAL A 60 -11.30 -0.91 4.08
CA VAL A 60 -11.85 -2.25 4.42
C VAL A 60 -11.00 -3.38 3.83
N SER A 61 -10.29 -3.11 2.74
CA SER A 61 -9.55 -4.13 1.96
C SER A 61 -8.03 -3.95 1.99
N ASP A 62 -7.53 -2.75 2.30
CA ASP A 62 -6.11 -2.42 2.29
C ASP A 62 -5.86 -1.22 3.22
N ASN A 63 -4.89 -1.33 4.13
CA ASN A 63 -4.47 -0.24 5.01
C ASN A 63 -3.36 0.62 4.39
N LEU A 64 -2.62 0.08 3.42
CA LEU A 64 -1.46 0.74 2.83
C LEU A 64 -1.82 1.53 1.57
N GLY A 65 -2.92 1.19 0.91
CA GLY A 65 -3.38 1.84 -0.32
C GLY A 65 -2.45 1.66 -1.52
N VAL A 66 -1.43 0.81 -1.39
CA VAL A 66 -0.37 0.62 -2.39
C VAL A 66 -0.75 -0.40 -3.44
N ARG A 67 -1.71 -1.29 -3.18
CA ARG A 67 -2.01 -2.40 -4.07
C ARG A 67 -2.46 -1.97 -5.46
N GLY A 68 -3.30 -0.93 -5.57
CA GLY A 68 -3.77 -0.41 -6.85
C GLY A 68 -2.63 0.11 -7.75
N PRO A 69 -1.88 1.14 -7.31
CA PRO A 69 -0.72 1.65 -8.04
C PRO A 69 0.37 0.62 -8.29
N PHE A 70 0.58 -0.30 -7.34
CA PHE A 70 1.59 -1.35 -7.47
C PHE A 70 1.20 -2.40 -8.53
N GLU A 71 -0.05 -2.88 -8.51
CA GLU A 71 -0.57 -3.82 -9.51
C GLU A 71 -0.66 -3.22 -10.92
N SER A 72 -0.98 -1.92 -11.04
CA SER A 72 -1.13 -1.27 -12.34
C SER A 72 0.18 -0.97 -13.05
N THR A 73 1.33 -1.06 -12.35
CA THR A 73 2.58 -0.49 -12.86
C THR A 73 3.76 -1.44 -12.65
N LEU A 74 4.12 -1.74 -11.40
CA LEU A 74 5.36 -2.44 -11.05
C LEU A 74 5.28 -3.96 -11.28
N LEU A 75 4.09 -4.56 -11.22
CA LEU A 75 3.90 -5.99 -11.48
C LEU A 75 3.56 -6.32 -12.95
N GLN A 76 3.42 -5.33 -13.81
CA GLN A 76 3.08 -5.56 -15.22
C GLN A 76 4.31 -5.89 -16.08
N ARG A 77 5.49 -5.48 -15.64
CA ARG A 77 6.77 -5.84 -16.27
C ARG A 77 7.61 -6.60 -15.28
N ALA A 78 8.14 -7.74 -15.69
CA ALA A 78 9.14 -8.40 -14.87
C ALA A 78 10.39 -7.49 -14.81
N PRO A 79 11.08 -7.39 -13.67
CA PRO A 79 12.32 -6.61 -13.58
C PRO A 79 13.32 -6.94 -14.69
N SER A 80 13.40 -8.21 -15.09
CA SER A 80 14.24 -8.72 -16.18
C SER A 80 13.90 -8.20 -17.58
N GLU A 81 12.71 -7.63 -17.77
CA GLU A 81 12.20 -7.19 -19.08
C GLU A 81 12.38 -5.69 -19.31
N VAL A 82 13.02 -4.96 -18.37
CA VAL A 82 13.11 -3.51 -18.44
C VAL A 82 14.50 -3.07 -18.85
N GLU A 83 14.56 -2.27 -19.91
CA GLU A 83 15.80 -1.68 -20.40
C GLU A 83 16.08 -0.33 -19.74
N ARG A 84 17.36 0.04 -19.63
CA ARG A 84 17.79 1.29 -19.00
C ARG A 84 17.16 2.52 -19.67
N GLU A 85 16.95 2.45 -20.98
CA GLU A 85 16.38 3.49 -21.83
C GLU A 85 14.92 3.79 -21.46
N GLU A 86 14.15 2.77 -21.07
CA GLU A 86 12.74 2.91 -20.65
C GLU A 86 12.59 3.75 -19.38
N LEU A 87 13.63 3.77 -18.52
CA LEU A 87 13.67 4.54 -17.29
C LEU A 87 14.06 6.02 -17.51
N GLY A 88 14.51 6.38 -18.72
CA GLY A 88 14.83 7.76 -19.07
C GLY A 88 15.85 8.42 -18.12
N PRO A 89 15.58 9.62 -17.57
CA PRO A 89 16.49 10.32 -16.65
C PRO A 89 16.37 9.87 -15.19
N LEU A 90 15.60 8.81 -14.90
CA LEU A 90 15.39 8.33 -13.54
C LEU A 90 16.72 7.84 -12.93
N ARG A 91 17.05 8.36 -11.74
CA ARG A 91 18.22 7.94 -10.97
C ARG A 91 17.86 7.17 -9.70
N HIS A 92 16.74 7.53 -9.08
CA HIS A 92 16.22 6.88 -7.88
C HIS A 92 14.71 6.74 -7.98
N MET A 93 14.19 5.55 -7.70
CA MET A 93 12.80 5.28 -7.41
C MET A 93 12.67 5.00 -5.91
N VAL A 94 11.83 5.77 -5.22
CA VAL A 94 11.66 5.68 -3.78
C VAL A 94 10.18 5.46 -3.48
N LEU A 95 9.87 4.39 -2.77
CA LEU A 95 8.54 4.14 -2.22
C LEU A 95 8.62 4.21 -0.69
N VAL A 96 7.95 5.21 -0.12
CA VAL A 96 7.81 5.34 1.34
C VAL A 96 6.49 4.69 1.74
N LEU A 97 6.59 3.57 2.43
CA LEU A 97 5.46 2.80 2.91
C LEU A 97 5.18 3.13 4.37
N VAL A 98 4.01 3.67 4.66
CA VAL A 98 3.63 4.08 6.02
C VAL A 98 2.59 3.11 6.57
N ASN A 99 2.97 2.31 7.56
CA ASN A 99 2.03 1.47 8.31
C ASN A 99 1.42 2.28 9.46
N ALA A 100 0.19 2.75 9.25
CA ALA A 100 -0.59 3.48 10.26
C ALA A 100 -1.68 2.61 10.92
N ALA A 101 -1.55 1.28 10.89
CA ALA A 101 -2.50 0.39 11.54
C ALA A 101 -2.57 0.69 13.05
N THR A 102 -3.75 0.96 13.56
CA THR A 102 -4.01 1.03 15.00
C THR A 102 -4.27 -0.38 15.53
N ALA A 103 -3.62 -0.75 16.63
CA ALA A 103 -3.85 -2.01 17.32
C ALA A 103 -4.22 -1.73 18.78
N PRO A 104 -5.44 -1.20 19.06
CA PRO A 104 -5.86 -1.02 20.44
C PRO A 104 -5.87 -2.39 21.13
N GLU A 105 -5.18 -2.49 22.28
CA GLU A 105 -5.33 -3.66 23.14
C GLU A 105 -6.79 -3.73 23.58
N VAL A 106 -7.51 -4.75 23.14
CA VAL A 106 -8.86 -5.00 23.63
C VAL A 106 -8.79 -6.28 24.46
N GLU A 107 -8.92 -6.15 25.78
CA GLU A 107 -8.98 -7.26 26.74
C GLU A 107 -10.31 -8.04 26.59
N TRP A 108 -10.50 -8.75 25.48
CA TRP A 108 -11.67 -9.61 25.28
C TRP A 108 -11.63 -10.85 26.19
N GLU A 109 -10.45 -11.28 26.61
CA GLU A 109 -10.26 -12.42 27.53
C GLU A 109 -10.83 -12.15 28.92
N ALA A 110 -11.15 -10.88 29.24
CA ALA A 110 -11.74 -10.46 30.51
C ALA A 110 -13.26 -10.20 30.44
N ILE A 111 -13.91 -10.33 29.28
CA ILE A 111 -15.30 -9.91 29.06
C ILE A 111 -16.19 -11.12 28.71
N ASP A 112 -17.10 -11.50 29.61
CA ASP A 112 -18.07 -12.62 29.46
C ASP A 112 -19.32 -12.25 28.62
N ALA A 113 -19.17 -11.32 27.67
CA ALA A 113 -20.27 -10.83 26.83
C ALA A 113 -19.95 -11.06 25.35
N ALA A 114 -20.92 -11.61 24.61
CA ALA A 114 -20.78 -11.81 23.18
C ALA A 114 -20.49 -10.45 22.48
N PRO A 115 -19.44 -10.36 21.65
CA PRO A 115 -19.09 -9.14 20.92
C PRO A 115 -20.26 -8.61 20.09
N ALA A 116 -20.40 -7.28 19.97
CA ALA A 116 -21.39 -6.73 19.05
C ALA A 116 -21.00 -7.05 17.60
N LEU A 117 -21.98 -7.16 16.69
CA LEU A 117 -21.73 -7.48 15.27
C LEU A 117 -20.73 -6.51 14.63
N PHE A 118 -20.73 -5.24 15.04
CA PHE A 118 -19.76 -4.24 14.58
C PHE A 118 -18.34 -4.52 15.06
N ASP A 119 -18.16 -5.01 16.29
CA ASP A 119 -16.84 -5.37 16.85
C ASP A 119 -16.27 -6.61 16.15
N ILE A 120 -17.14 -7.56 15.75
CA ILE A 120 -16.73 -8.74 14.96
C ILE A 120 -16.32 -8.32 13.55
N ILE A 121 -17.06 -7.40 12.91
CA ILE A 121 -16.71 -6.87 11.59
C ILE A 121 -15.38 -6.10 11.68
N ASP A 122 -15.23 -5.22 12.66
CA ASP A 122 -14.02 -4.45 12.88
C ASP A 122 -12.79 -5.34 13.14
N GLN A 123 -12.92 -6.39 13.96
CA GLN A 123 -11.84 -7.35 14.19
C GLN A 123 -11.53 -8.21 12.98
N THR A 124 -12.54 -8.73 12.28
CA THR A 124 -12.29 -9.56 11.08
C THR A 124 -11.65 -8.72 9.98
N THR A 125 -12.06 -7.45 9.85
CA THR A 125 -11.42 -6.46 9.01
C THR A 125 -9.99 -6.20 9.48
N THR A 126 -9.72 -5.97 10.77
CA THR A 126 -8.37 -5.76 11.32
C THR A 126 -7.45 -6.98 11.12
N VAL A 127 -7.94 -8.19 11.36
CA VAL A 127 -7.17 -9.44 11.19
C VAL A 127 -6.89 -9.73 9.70
N GLN A 128 -7.85 -9.49 8.81
CA GLN A 128 -7.63 -9.62 7.37
C GLN A 128 -6.68 -8.53 6.87
N ILE A 129 -6.89 -7.27 7.26
CA ILE A 129 -6.00 -6.14 6.95
C ILE A 129 -4.58 -6.44 7.39
N ASN A 130 -4.35 -6.91 8.62
CA ASN A 130 -2.99 -7.18 9.11
C ASN A 130 -2.30 -8.30 8.34
N ARG A 131 -3.01 -9.37 7.96
CA ARG A 131 -2.43 -10.44 7.11
C ARG A 131 -2.13 -9.97 5.70
N TYR A 132 -3.07 -9.26 5.07
CA TYR A 132 -2.88 -8.73 3.71
C TYR A 132 -1.82 -7.63 3.63
N THR A 133 -1.68 -6.82 4.69
CA THR A 133 -0.65 -5.78 4.83
C THR A 133 0.75 -6.43 4.80
N LEU A 134 0.96 -7.50 5.56
CA LEU A 134 2.24 -8.22 5.57
C LEU A 134 2.57 -8.86 4.22
N GLU A 135 1.61 -9.57 3.61
CA GLU A 135 1.82 -10.18 2.28
C GLU A 135 2.14 -9.12 1.21
N THR A 136 1.50 -7.96 1.29
CA THR A 136 1.74 -6.84 0.37
C THR A 136 3.14 -6.24 0.59
N ILE A 137 3.58 -6.07 1.83
CA ILE A 137 4.93 -5.59 2.17
C ILE A 137 5.99 -6.55 1.66
N GLU A 138 5.85 -7.86 1.91
CA GLU A 138 6.84 -8.85 1.46
C GLU A 138 6.92 -8.91 -0.07
N LEU A 139 5.77 -8.84 -0.75
CA LEU A 139 5.74 -8.80 -2.22
C LEU A 139 6.41 -7.51 -2.75
N LEU A 140 6.16 -6.38 -2.12
CA LEU A 140 6.80 -5.10 -2.46
C LEU A 140 8.31 -5.19 -2.29
N ARG A 141 8.77 -5.71 -1.15
CA ARG A 141 10.19 -5.88 -0.85
C ARG A 141 10.88 -6.76 -1.88
N ALA A 142 10.36 -7.96 -2.12
CA ALA A 142 10.90 -8.87 -3.12
C ALA A 142 10.92 -8.25 -4.54
N THR A 143 9.92 -7.44 -4.87
CA THR A 143 9.89 -6.74 -6.16
C THR A 143 10.98 -5.67 -6.24
N PHE A 144 11.09 -4.81 -5.22
CA PHE A 144 12.12 -3.76 -5.19
C PHE A 144 13.54 -4.33 -5.18
N GLU A 145 13.79 -5.40 -4.42
CA GLU A 145 15.06 -6.12 -4.42
C GLU A 145 15.40 -6.64 -5.82
N SER A 146 14.45 -7.30 -6.50
CA SER A 146 14.66 -7.80 -7.86
C SER A 146 14.91 -6.68 -8.88
N TRP A 147 14.23 -5.54 -8.74
CA TRP A 147 14.49 -4.35 -9.56
C TRP A 147 15.86 -3.75 -9.31
N GLN A 148 16.30 -3.69 -8.05
CA GLN A 148 17.62 -3.20 -7.67
C GLN A 148 18.73 -4.07 -8.25
N GLU A 149 18.57 -5.41 -8.23
CA GLU A 149 19.52 -6.34 -8.84
C GLU A 149 19.70 -6.10 -10.35
N VAL A 150 18.59 -5.98 -11.09
CA VAL A 150 18.65 -5.70 -12.53
C VAL A 150 19.23 -4.32 -12.79
N ALA A 151 18.77 -3.30 -12.07
CA ALA A 151 19.21 -1.93 -12.27
C ALA A 151 20.70 -1.71 -11.95
N ALA A 152 21.28 -2.52 -11.05
CA ALA A 152 22.71 -2.51 -10.77
C ALA A 152 23.57 -2.97 -11.96
N THR A 153 22.99 -3.70 -12.93
CA THR A 153 23.71 -4.15 -14.14
C THR A 153 23.74 -3.12 -15.26
N PHE A 154 22.95 -2.04 -15.14
CA PHE A 154 22.90 -0.99 -16.16
C PHE A 154 24.20 -0.18 -16.20
N SER A 155 24.52 0.36 -17.38
CA SER A 155 25.68 1.24 -17.58
C SER A 155 25.65 2.46 -16.67
N GLU A 156 24.45 2.97 -16.38
CA GLU A 156 24.15 3.93 -15.35
C GLU A 156 23.12 3.33 -14.38
N PRO A 157 23.55 2.88 -13.18
CA PRO A 157 22.65 2.26 -12.23
C PRO A 157 21.51 3.17 -11.76
N VAL A 158 20.34 2.58 -11.59
CA VAL A 158 19.16 3.24 -11.00
C VAL A 158 18.93 2.66 -9.61
N GLY A 159 18.83 3.50 -8.60
CA GLY A 159 18.54 3.07 -7.23
C GLY A 159 17.05 2.81 -7.03
N PHE A 160 16.68 1.67 -6.46
CA PHE A 160 15.32 1.36 -6.02
C PHE A 160 15.33 1.25 -4.50
N HIS A 161 14.44 1.98 -3.82
CA HIS A 161 14.44 2.14 -2.36
C HIS A 161 13.03 1.92 -1.83
N LEU A 162 12.84 0.90 -1.01
CA LEU A 162 11.60 0.69 -0.24
C LEU A 162 11.87 1.12 1.21
N VAL A 163 11.29 2.23 1.62
CA VAL A 163 11.48 2.82 2.95
C VAL A 163 10.23 2.56 3.78
N GLU A 164 10.38 1.97 4.97
CA GLU A 164 9.24 1.61 5.83
C GLU A 164 9.14 2.55 7.05
N VAL A 165 7.96 3.16 7.22
CA VAL A 165 7.59 3.94 8.40
C VAL A 165 6.61 3.12 9.22
N ASP A 166 7.00 2.78 10.44
CA ASP A 166 6.26 1.84 11.29
C ASP A 166 6.10 2.35 12.72
N PHE A 167 4.89 2.77 13.06
CA PHE A 167 4.55 3.29 14.38
C PHE A 167 4.45 2.20 15.46
N THR A 168 4.70 0.92 15.13
CA THR A 168 4.85 -0.16 16.12
C THR A 168 6.29 -0.31 16.61
N LYS A 169 7.27 0.32 15.95
CA LYS A 169 8.70 0.22 16.28
C LYS A 169 9.29 1.29 17.21
N PRO A 170 8.61 2.37 17.67
CA PRO A 170 9.17 3.26 18.68
C PRO A 170 9.75 2.50 19.88
N ALA A 171 10.93 2.90 20.36
CA ALA A 171 11.64 2.18 21.41
C ALA A 171 10.92 2.24 22.76
N ASP A 172 10.34 3.41 23.10
CA ASP A 172 9.52 3.59 24.29
C ASP A 172 8.17 2.86 24.15
N PRO A 173 7.87 1.88 25.02
CA PRO A 173 6.58 1.18 25.01
C PRO A 173 5.38 2.09 25.26
N ALA A 174 5.53 3.16 26.06
CA ALA A 174 4.44 4.08 26.35
C ALA A 174 4.07 4.92 25.12
N GLU A 175 5.09 5.43 24.41
CA GLU A 175 4.90 6.13 23.14
C GLU A 175 4.29 5.22 22.07
N ARG A 176 4.76 3.97 21.97
CA ARG A 176 4.17 2.98 21.07
C ARG A 176 2.69 2.77 21.35
N LEU A 177 2.32 2.55 22.61
CA LEU A 177 0.92 2.34 22.99
C LEU A 177 0.07 3.58 22.67
N TYR A 178 0.58 4.78 23.00
CA TYR A 178 -0.10 6.03 22.71
C TYR A 178 -0.40 6.17 21.21
N LEU A 179 0.62 6.03 20.35
CA LEU A 179 0.48 6.19 18.90
C LEU A 179 -0.47 5.15 18.28
N ASN A 180 -0.40 3.90 18.74
CA ASN A 180 -1.26 2.82 18.24
C ASN A 180 -2.71 2.90 18.76
N SER A 181 -2.96 3.73 19.78
CA SER A 181 -4.29 4.00 20.33
C SER A 181 -4.98 5.23 19.74
N LEU A 182 -4.27 6.02 18.92
CA LEU A 182 -4.82 7.23 18.33
C LEU A 182 -6.04 6.92 17.45
N PRO A 183 -7.14 7.68 17.57
CA PRO A 183 -8.33 7.43 16.78
C PRO A 183 -8.09 7.79 15.31
N THR A 184 -8.70 7.02 14.42
CA THR A 184 -8.81 7.35 12.99
C THR A 184 -9.81 8.51 12.79
N SER A 185 -9.36 9.73 13.06
CA SER A 185 -10.17 10.95 13.09
C SER A 185 -9.58 12.05 12.21
N PHE A 186 -10.44 12.88 11.61
CA PHE A 186 -10.03 14.12 10.93
C PHE A 186 -9.61 15.24 11.89
N ARG A 187 -9.65 14.99 13.21
CA ARG A 187 -9.24 15.92 14.25
C ARG A 187 -8.41 15.17 15.27
N LEU A 188 -7.16 15.58 15.40
CA LEU A 188 -6.23 15.23 16.47
C LEU A 188 -5.83 16.52 17.18
N ASP A 189 -5.43 16.43 18.44
CA ASP A 189 -4.82 17.57 19.13
C ASP A 189 -3.39 17.81 18.64
N ASP A 190 -2.86 18.99 18.94
CA ASP A 190 -1.55 19.43 18.46
C ASP A 190 -0.42 18.50 18.97
N GLU A 191 -0.56 17.98 20.20
CA GLU A 191 0.42 17.08 20.79
C GLU A 191 0.48 15.74 20.04
N ALA A 192 -0.66 15.14 19.72
CA ALA A 192 -0.75 13.91 18.93
C ALA A 192 -0.13 14.08 17.54
N VAL A 193 -0.37 15.24 16.90
CA VAL A 193 0.22 15.56 15.59
C VAL A 193 1.74 15.67 15.70
N ASP A 194 2.26 16.37 16.70
CA ASP A 194 3.70 16.55 16.88
C ASP A 194 4.40 15.23 17.21
N ARG A 195 3.80 14.39 18.07
CA ARG A 195 4.30 13.04 18.37
C ARG A 195 4.32 12.14 17.14
N LEU A 196 3.25 12.12 16.33
CA LEU A 196 3.22 11.37 15.07
C LEU A 196 4.32 11.82 14.10
N ARG A 197 4.57 13.13 14.01
CA ARG A 197 5.64 13.68 13.15
C ARG A 197 7.02 13.31 13.66
N ALA A 198 7.22 13.32 14.98
CA ALA A 198 8.47 12.88 15.60
C ALA A 198 8.70 11.38 15.34
N ALA A 199 7.73 10.53 15.66
CA ALA A 199 7.84 9.09 15.44
C ALA A 199 8.04 8.72 13.96
N GLY A 200 7.37 9.43 13.04
CA GLY A 200 7.55 9.23 11.60
C GLY A 200 8.96 9.62 11.14
N ARG A 201 9.51 10.73 11.66
CA ARG A 201 10.90 11.12 11.41
C ARG A 201 11.87 10.07 11.94
N ASP A 202 11.69 9.65 13.19
CA ASP A 202 12.58 8.70 13.84
C ASP A 202 12.57 7.36 13.10
N SER A 203 11.40 6.90 12.66
CA SER A 203 11.29 5.69 11.84
C SER A 203 12.00 5.83 10.49
N LEU A 204 11.85 6.96 9.79
CA LEU A 204 12.57 7.22 8.53
C LEU A 204 14.08 7.26 8.75
N GLU A 205 14.54 7.98 9.77
CA GLU A 205 15.96 8.11 10.11
C GLU A 205 16.54 6.78 10.64
N ALA A 206 15.69 5.89 11.17
CA ALA A 206 16.03 4.54 11.59
C ALA A 206 16.22 3.57 10.40
N ASP A 207 15.52 3.80 9.29
CA ASP A 207 15.44 2.90 8.15
C ASP A 207 16.75 2.84 7.34
N PRO A 208 17.29 1.63 7.08
CA PRO A 208 18.58 1.48 6.38
C PRO A 208 18.52 1.92 4.91
N GLU A 209 17.41 1.69 4.20
CA GLU A 209 17.25 2.09 2.81
C GLU A 209 17.17 3.62 2.70
N PHE A 210 16.48 4.27 3.63
CA PHE A 210 16.44 5.74 3.68
C PHE A 210 17.84 6.34 3.90
N ARG A 211 18.66 5.76 4.79
CA ARG A 211 20.03 6.22 4.99
C ARG A 211 20.88 6.03 3.74
N ALA A 212 20.80 4.85 3.11
CA ALA A 212 21.53 4.56 1.88
C ALA A 212 21.14 5.54 0.77
N LEU A 213 19.85 5.85 0.63
CA LEU A 213 19.35 6.87 -0.29
C LEU A 213 19.97 8.24 0.01
N VAL A 214 19.89 8.73 1.25
CA VAL A 214 20.41 10.04 1.64
C VAL A 214 21.91 10.14 1.36
N GLU A 215 22.68 9.10 1.68
CA GLU A 215 24.11 9.02 1.40
C GLU A 215 24.41 9.03 -0.10
N SER A 216 23.64 8.29 -0.90
CA SER A 216 23.77 8.27 -2.36
C SER A 216 23.50 9.63 -3.02
N LEU A 217 22.66 10.46 -2.38
CA LEU A 217 22.37 11.82 -2.80
C LEU A 217 23.38 12.86 -2.27
N GLY A 218 24.42 12.43 -1.54
CA GLY A 218 25.44 13.30 -0.96
C GLY A 218 25.00 14.00 0.33
N GLY A 219 23.88 13.56 0.92
CA GLY A 219 23.42 14.01 2.24
C GLY A 219 24.16 13.30 3.38
N ARG A 220 23.91 13.75 4.61
CA ARG A 220 24.35 13.05 5.84
C ARG A 220 23.11 12.61 6.60
N SER A 221 23.02 11.31 6.90
CA SER A 221 22.02 10.77 7.81
C SER A 221 22.39 11.15 9.26
N ARG A 222 21.40 11.44 10.11
CA ARG A 222 21.65 11.57 11.56
C ARG A 222 21.86 10.17 12.16
N PRO A 223 22.84 9.99 13.06
CA PRO A 223 22.96 8.75 13.80
C PRO A 223 21.74 8.60 14.73
N VAL A 224 21.21 7.38 14.83
CA VAL A 224 20.10 7.04 15.73
C VAL A 224 20.52 7.32 17.16
N GLY A 225 19.76 8.15 17.87
CA GLY A 225 19.97 8.45 19.29
C GLY A 225 20.89 9.64 19.61
N ALA A 226 21.10 10.58 18.68
CA ALA A 226 21.76 11.84 18.98
C ALA A 226 20.74 12.91 19.41
N GLU A 227 20.49 12.99 20.72
CA GLU A 227 19.88 14.16 21.38
C GLU A 227 20.75 15.42 21.20
#